data_AF-A0A6P0RVW1-F1
#
_entry.id   AF-A0A6P0RVW1-F1
#
_cell.length_a   1.000
_cell.length_b   1.000
_cell.length_c   1.000
_cell.angle_alpha   90.00
_cell.angle_beta   90.00
_cell.angle_gamma   90.00
#
_symmetry.space_group_name_H-M   'P 1'
#
loop_
_entity.id
_entity.type
_entity.pdbx_description
1 polymer ?
#
loop_
_entity_poly.entity_id
_entity_poly.type
_entity_poly.pdbx_seq_one_letter_code
_entity_poly.pdbx_strand_id
1 'polypeptide(L)'
;MLSEKQLTAVKALASGASNRAAGRAAGVSHVAVGKWKKDAEFQEALQSAQEAFPKCYPSMSSEALTPEQEIAAKALANGLPIEEVAKLAGVSKRTVLRWKKMDVFQAELKRARHSVAKASIEIIQESKESASQISRNEISLMNTLAFGLLKEAMSNPELGMRIRIKAAETFGNWTGIKYMYEINTAIELLERRGFKVVVEDVEHLDNEMN
;
A
#
# COMPACT_ATOMS: atom_id res chain seq x y z
N MET A 1 -18.91 53.49 25.13
CA MET A 1 -19.81 52.90 24.10
C MET A 1 -19.01 52.65 22.84
N LEU A 2 -19.01 51.41 22.33
CA LEU A 2 -18.23 51.03 21.15
C LEU A 2 -18.85 51.56 19.85
N SER A 3 -17.99 51.98 18.93
CA SER A 3 -18.37 52.30 17.55
C SER A 3 -18.80 51.06 16.76
N GLU A 4 -19.55 51.25 15.67
CA GLU A 4 -19.99 50.15 14.78
C GLU A 4 -18.80 49.34 14.22
N LYS A 5 -17.69 50.03 13.91
CA LYS A 5 -16.44 49.37 13.46
C LYS A 5 -15.81 48.53 14.58
N GLN A 6 -15.83 49.01 15.81
CA GLN A 6 -15.34 48.25 16.97
C GLN A 6 -16.23 47.03 17.22
N LEU A 7 -17.56 47.16 17.17
CA LEU A 7 -18.49 46.03 17.31
C LEU A 7 -18.29 44.97 16.22
N THR A 8 -18.10 45.40 14.97
CA THR A 8 -17.79 44.48 13.85
C THR A 8 -16.46 43.75 14.07
N ALA A 9 -15.43 44.45 14.54
CA ALA A 9 -14.15 43.83 14.89
C ALA A 9 -14.28 42.86 16.07
N VAL A 10 -15.06 43.21 17.11
CA VAL A 10 -15.34 42.34 18.26
C VAL A 10 -15.99 41.03 17.81
N LYS A 11 -17.04 41.10 16.97
CA LYS A 11 -17.69 39.89 16.43
C LYS A 11 -16.72 39.00 15.67
N ALA A 12 -15.89 39.58 14.81
CA ALA A 12 -14.89 38.84 14.05
C ALA A 12 -13.79 38.23 14.95
N LEU A 13 -13.35 38.94 15.98
CA LEU A 13 -12.36 38.43 16.94
C LEU A 13 -12.95 37.33 17.83
N ALA A 14 -14.21 37.47 18.25
CA ALA A 14 -14.90 36.47 19.07
C ALA A 14 -15.05 35.13 18.33
N SER A 15 -15.25 35.15 17.00
CA SER A 15 -15.26 33.95 16.16
C SER A 15 -13.87 33.40 15.82
N GLY A 16 -12.79 33.98 16.37
CA GLY A 16 -11.42 33.49 16.22
C GLY A 16 -10.64 34.05 15.03
N ALA A 17 -11.12 35.11 14.39
CA ALA A 17 -10.37 35.77 13.34
C ALA A 17 -9.08 36.43 13.89
N SER A 18 -8.03 36.48 13.07
CA SER A 18 -6.83 37.27 13.39
C SER A 18 -7.10 38.77 13.36
N ASN A 19 -6.23 39.59 13.99
CA ASN A 19 -6.35 41.06 13.95
C ASN A 19 -6.43 41.64 12.52
N ARG A 20 -5.77 41.00 11.53
CA ARG A 20 -5.86 41.41 10.13
C ARG A 20 -7.21 41.10 9.49
N ALA A 21 -7.78 39.96 9.81
CA ALA A 21 -9.09 39.58 9.32
C ALA A 21 -10.19 40.43 9.97
N ALA A 22 -10.11 40.65 11.28
CA ALA A 22 -11.01 41.55 12.00
C ALA A 22 -10.91 43.00 11.50
N GLY A 23 -9.69 43.50 11.24
CA GLY A 23 -9.49 44.83 10.66
C GLY A 23 -10.15 44.96 9.29
N ARG A 24 -9.96 43.97 8.41
CA ARG A 24 -10.64 43.94 7.10
C ARG A 24 -12.16 43.94 7.23
N ALA A 25 -12.73 43.11 8.11
CA ALA A 25 -14.17 43.06 8.34
C ALA A 25 -14.74 44.40 8.82
N ALA A 26 -13.99 45.11 9.68
CA ALA A 26 -14.39 46.40 10.23
C ALA A 26 -14.00 47.62 9.36
N GLY A 27 -13.36 47.41 8.19
CA GLY A 27 -12.88 48.50 7.34
C GLY A 27 -11.82 49.38 8.01
N VAL A 28 -10.93 48.79 8.81
CA VAL A 28 -9.83 49.48 9.53
C VAL A 28 -8.51 48.71 9.43
N SER A 29 -7.40 49.37 9.78
CA SER A 29 -6.11 48.69 9.85
C SER A 29 -6.05 47.74 11.05
N HIS A 30 -5.33 46.62 10.89
CA HIS A 30 -5.07 45.67 11.97
C HIS A 30 -4.32 46.28 13.17
N VAL A 31 -3.60 47.39 12.95
CA VAL A 31 -2.93 48.15 14.01
C VAL A 31 -3.95 48.88 14.88
N ALA A 32 -5.00 49.45 14.28
CA ALA A 32 -6.11 50.06 15.01
C ALA A 32 -6.81 49.03 15.91
N VAL A 33 -7.07 47.83 15.37
CA VAL A 33 -7.61 46.70 16.15
C VAL A 33 -6.67 46.33 17.31
N GLY A 34 -5.36 46.30 17.06
CA GLY A 34 -4.35 46.06 18.11
C GLY A 34 -4.34 47.11 19.21
N LYS A 35 -4.61 48.38 18.88
CA LYS A 35 -4.78 49.46 19.87
C LYS A 35 -6.07 49.30 20.66
N TRP A 36 -7.19 48.97 20.01
CA TRP A 36 -8.47 48.75 20.67
C TRP A 36 -8.42 47.60 21.68
N LYS A 37 -7.63 46.54 21.43
CA LYS A 37 -7.43 45.46 22.42
C LYS A 37 -6.75 45.91 23.73
N LYS A 38 -6.23 47.13 23.81
CA LYS A 38 -5.70 47.69 25.06
C LYS A 38 -6.76 48.48 25.84
N ASP A 39 -7.89 48.76 25.21
CA ASP A 39 -9.02 49.47 25.80
C ASP A 39 -9.87 48.49 26.63
N ALA A 40 -10.24 48.91 27.84
CA ALA A 40 -11.01 48.08 28.77
C ALA A 40 -12.43 47.80 28.27
N GLU A 41 -13.12 48.80 27.70
CA GLU A 41 -14.49 48.63 27.19
C GLU A 41 -14.51 47.63 26.01
N PHE A 42 -13.46 47.68 25.18
CA PHE A 42 -13.33 46.75 24.06
C PHE A 42 -13.05 45.32 24.51
N GLN A 43 -12.24 45.16 25.58
CA GLN A 43 -11.94 43.84 26.15
C GLN A 43 -13.15 43.22 26.83
N GLU A 44 -13.92 44.00 27.60
CA GLU A 44 -15.17 43.53 28.21
C GLU A 44 -16.18 43.09 27.15
N ALA A 45 -16.36 43.89 26.08
CA ALA A 45 -17.23 43.52 24.98
C ALA A 45 -16.71 42.28 24.22
N LEU A 46 -15.39 42.14 24.06
CA LEU A 46 -14.79 40.97 23.43
C LEU A 46 -14.99 39.71 24.27
N GLN A 47 -14.84 39.82 25.60
CA GLN A 47 -15.07 38.73 26.53
C GLN A 47 -16.55 38.33 26.54
N SER A 48 -17.47 39.29 26.67
CA SER A 48 -18.91 39.04 26.60
C SER A 48 -19.33 38.41 25.27
N ALA A 49 -18.75 38.87 24.14
CA ALA A 49 -18.98 38.25 22.84
C ALA A 49 -18.39 36.82 22.74
N GLN A 50 -17.25 36.54 23.37
CA GLN A 50 -16.66 35.19 23.44
C GLN A 50 -17.44 34.24 24.35
N GLU A 51 -18.19 34.76 25.32
CA GLU A 51 -19.10 33.99 26.16
C GLU A 51 -20.42 33.74 25.43
N ALA A 52 -20.94 34.73 24.68
CA ALA A 52 -22.17 34.63 23.89
C ALA A 52 -22.02 33.76 22.63
N PHE A 53 -20.83 33.74 22.04
CA PHE A 53 -20.46 32.78 21.01
C PHE A 53 -19.58 31.73 21.68
N PRO A 54 -20.16 30.62 22.21
CA PRO A 54 -19.35 29.54 22.78
C PRO A 54 -18.32 29.20 21.73
N LYS A 55 -17.05 29.41 22.11
CA LYS A 55 -15.88 29.10 21.31
C LYS A 55 -16.15 27.82 20.51
N CYS A 56 -16.47 27.94 19.22
CA CYS A 56 -16.24 26.88 18.24
C CYS A 56 -14.73 26.75 18.01
N TYR A 57 -13.96 26.74 19.09
CA TYR A 57 -12.72 26.05 19.15
C TYR A 57 -13.13 24.68 19.68
N PRO A 58 -12.98 23.60 18.90
CA PRO A 58 -13.07 22.28 19.48
C PRO A 58 -12.15 22.31 20.70
N SER A 59 -12.74 22.17 21.89
CA SER A 59 -11.96 21.85 23.07
C SER A 59 -11.10 20.65 22.71
N MET A 60 -9.87 20.60 23.21
CA MET A 60 -8.96 19.49 23.03
C MET A 60 -9.43 18.22 23.79
N SER A 61 -10.69 17.85 23.61
CA SER A 61 -11.38 16.72 24.20
C SER A 61 -12.27 16.03 23.15
N SER A 62 -11.82 16.03 21.91
CA SER A 62 -12.35 15.17 20.85
C SER A 62 -11.19 14.31 20.40
N GLU A 63 -11.23 13.03 20.77
CA GLU A 63 -10.32 11.98 20.30
C GLU A 63 -10.35 11.79 18.76
N ALA A 64 -11.19 12.54 18.05
CA ALA A 64 -11.33 12.49 16.61
C ALA A 64 -10.42 13.49 15.89
N LEU A 65 -9.76 13.01 14.84
CA LEU A 65 -8.95 13.81 13.92
C LEU A 65 -9.84 14.78 13.13
N THR A 66 -9.28 15.95 12.81
CA THR A 66 -9.94 16.82 11.82
C THR A 66 -9.73 16.26 10.40
N PRO A 67 -10.60 16.58 9.44
CA PRO A 67 -10.44 16.15 8.05
C PRO A 67 -9.07 16.53 7.46
N GLU A 68 -8.55 17.71 7.79
CA GLU A 68 -7.23 18.16 7.33
C GLU A 68 -6.10 17.34 7.95
N GLN A 69 -6.26 16.87 9.19
CA GLN A 69 -5.31 15.98 9.84
C GLN A 69 -5.29 14.60 9.19
N GLU A 70 -6.45 14.06 8.83
CA GLU A 70 -6.52 12.79 8.10
C GLU A 70 -5.86 12.89 6.71
N ILE A 71 -6.17 13.95 5.96
CA ILE A 71 -5.54 14.22 4.66
C ILE A 71 -4.02 14.31 4.83
N ALA A 72 -3.56 15.06 5.83
CA ALA A 72 -2.14 15.23 6.08
C ALA A 72 -1.45 13.92 6.50
N ALA A 73 -2.09 13.09 7.33
CA ALA A 73 -1.57 11.80 7.75
C ALA A 73 -1.46 10.83 6.56
N LYS A 74 -2.47 10.76 5.70
CA LYS A 74 -2.46 9.94 4.47
C LYS A 74 -1.38 10.41 3.49
N ALA A 75 -1.26 11.72 3.26
CA ALA A 75 -0.24 12.26 2.36
C ALA A 75 1.19 12.00 2.89
N LEU A 76 1.42 12.14 4.20
CA LEU A 76 2.70 11.79 4.82
C LEU A 76 2.99 10.29 4.78
N ALA A 77 1.97 9.44 4.89
CA ALA A 77 2.14 7.99 4.77
C ALA A 77 2.58 7.57 3.36
N ASN A 78 2.13 8.30 2.33
CA ASN A 78 2.57 8.13 0.94
C ASN A 78 3.94 8.78 0.64
N GLY A 79 4.63 9.32 1.65
CA GLY A 79 5.98 9.85 1.49
C GLY A 79 6.06 11.27 0.92
N LEU A 80 4.95 12.01 0.82
CA LEU A 80 5.00 13.39 0.34
C LEU A 80 5.77 14.31 1.31
N PRO A 81 6.51 15.32 0.77
CA PRO A 81 7.19 16.31 1.59
C PRO A 81 6.19 17.21 2.33
N ILE A 82 6.61 17.76 3.47
CA ILE A 82 5.75 18.55 4.37
C ILE A 82 5.14 19.77 3.66
N GLU A 83 5.88 20.37 2.74
CA GLU A 83 5.46 21.44 1.82
C GLU A 83 4.17 21.09 1.09
N GLU A 84 4.15 19.93 0.44
CA GLU A 84 3.05 19.47 -0.40
C GLU A 84 1.89 18.98 0.44
N VAL A 85 2.19 18.29 1.55
CA VAL A 85 1.20 17.89 2.55
C VAL A 85 0.43 19.11 3.07
N ALA A 86 1.15 20.18 3.43
CA ALA A 86 0.55 21.41 3.93
C ALA A 86 -0.35 22.05 2.87
N LYS A 87 0.09 22.06 1.60
CA LYS A 87 -0.70 22.56 0.48
C LYS A 87 -1.98 21.73 0.25
N LEU A 88 -1.87 20.40 0.27
CA LEU A 88 -2.99 19.47 0.10
C LEU A 88 -4.01 19.60 1.23
N ALA A 89 -3.55 19.72 2.47
CA ALA A 89 -4.41 19.87 3.64
C ALA A 89 -4.91 21.31 3.84
N GLY A 90 -4.53 22.27 3.00
CA GLY A 90 -4.97 23.67 3.11
C GLY A 90 -4.45 24.41 4.36
N VAL A 91 -3.32 23.97 4.93
CA VAL A 91 -2.77 24.52 6.20
C VAL A 91 -1.32 24.96 6.06
N SER A 92 -0.78 25.58 7.12
CA SER A 92 0.64 25.94 7.16
C SER A 92 1.53 24.73 7.47
N LYS A 93 2.78 24.74 6.99
CA LYS A 93 3.81 23.74 7.36
C LYS A 93 3.98 23.62 8.88
N ARG A 94 3.92 24.76 9.59
CA ARG A 94 4.04 24.81 11.06
C ARG A 94 2.90 24.06 11.74
N THR A 95 1.70 24.12 11.17
CA THR A 95 0.52 23.37 11.64
C THR A 95 0.77 21.86 11.51
N VAL A 96 1.22 21.39 10.35
CA VAL A 96 1.55 19.98 10.13
C VAL A 96 2.65 19.50 11.08
N LEU A 97 3.72 20.28 11.26
CA LEU A 97 4.79 19.97 12.20
C LEU A 97 4.31 19.91 13.65
N ARG A 98 3.33 20.74 14.04
CA ARG A 98 2.70 20.67 15.35
C ARG A 98 1.87 19.39 15.49
N TRP A 99 1.07 19.03 14.49
CA TRP A 99 0.29 17.79 14.50
C TRP A 99 1.14 16.54 14.63
N LYS A 100 2.34 16.51 14.01
CA LYS A 100 3.31 15.41 14.21
C LYS A 100 3.73 15.20 15.67
N LYS A 101 3.47 16.12 16.59
CA LYS A 101 3.74 15.95 18.02
C LYS A 101 2.52 15.46 18.81
N MET A 102 1.38 15.29 18.16
CA MET A 102 0.14 14.82 18.77
C MET A 102 0.03 13.31 18.61
N ASP A 103 -0.28 12.60 19.71
CA ASP A 103 -0.34 11.14 19.71
C ASP A 103 -1.44 10.60 18.79
N VAL A 104 -2.60 11.25 18.77
CA VAL A 104 -3.73 10.88 17.89
C VAL A 104 -3.33 10.95 16.42
N PHE A 105 -2.59 11.99 16.02
CA PHE A 105 -2.09 12.15 14.66
C PHE A 105 -1.02 11.11 14.31
N GLN A 106 -0.14 10.78 15.25
CA GLN A 106 0.88 9.74 15.07
C GLN A 106 0.25 8.34 14.92
N ALA A 107 -0.80 8.05 15.70
CA ALA A 107 -1.54 6.80 15.58
C ALA A 107 -2.15 6.65 14.18
N GLU A 108 -2.76 7.70 13.65
CA GLU A 108 -3.33 7.67 12.30
C GLU A 108 -2.26 7.59 11.21
N LEU A 109 -1.18 8.36 11.34
CA LEU A 109 -0.05 8.26 10.42
C LEU A 109 0.52 6.84 10.37
N LYS A 110 0.60 6.16 11.53
CA LYS A 110 1.04 4.76 11.60
C LYS A 110 0.04 3.82 10.91
N ARG A 111 -1.26 3.98 11.15
CA ARG A 111 -2.31 3.20 10.46
C ARG A 111 -2.25 3.38 8.95
N ALA A 112 -2.17 4.62 8.49
CA ALA A 112 -2.06 4.95 7.07
C ALA A 112 -0.81 4.31 6.43
N ARG A 113 0.35 4.36 7.11
CA ARG A 113 1.58 3.68 6.65
C ARG A 113 1.42 2.18 6.56
N HIS A 114 0.79 1.55 7.55
CA HIS A 114 0.52 0.12 7.52
C HIS A 114 -0.40 -0.24 6.35
N SER A 115 -1.41 0.59 6.05
CA SER A 115 -2.29 0.39 4.90
C SER A 115 -1.53 0.46 3.57
N VAL A 116 -0.65 1.45 3.41
CA VAL A 116 0.19 1.59 2.20
C VAL A 116 1.13 0.39 2.05
N ALA A 117 1.77 -0.04 3.14
CA ALA A 117 2.65 -1.21 3.13
C ALA A 117 1.88 -2.49 2.77
N LYS A 118 0.68 -2.68 3.33
CA LYS A 118 -0.17 -3.84 3.05
C LYS A 118 -0.55 -3.89 1.56
N ALA A 119 -1.04 -2.79 1.01
CA ALA A 119 -1.37 -2.70 -0.41
C ALA A 119 -0.15 -2.98 -1.31
N SER A 120 1.04 -2.51 -0.90
CA SER A 120 2.28 -2.78 -1.64
C SER A 120 2.64 -4.27 -1.63
N ILE A 121 2.45 -4.95 -0.49
CA ILE A 121 2.70 -6.40 -0.36
C ILE A 121 1.73 -7.18 -1.24
N GLU A 122 0.44 -6.82 -1.26
CA GLU A 122 -0.57 -7.46 -2.11
C GLU A 122 -0.17 -7.38 -3.58
N ILE A 123 0.24 -6.20 -4.07
CA ILE A 123 0.71 -6.01 -5.46
C ILE A 123 1.94 -6.88 -5.77
N ILE A 124 2.90 -6.95 -4.84
CA ILE A 124 4.10 -7.77 -5.02
C ILE A 124 3.74 -9.25 -5.09
N GLN A 125 2.79 -9.69 -4.26
CA GLN A 125 2.35 -11.08 -4.21
C GLN A 125 1.61 -11.47 -5.51
N GLU A 126 0.68 -10.65 -5.98
CA GLU A 126 0.00 -10.84 -7.26
C GLU A 126 0.98 -10.88 -8.44
N SER A 127 1.99 -10.01 -8.41
CA SER A 127 3.05 -9.99 -9.43
C SER A 127 3.89 -11.27 -9.41
N LYS A 128 4.20 -11.81 -8.22
CA LYS A 128 4.93 -13.06 -8.04
C LYS A 128 4.13 -14.26 -8.57
N GLU A 129 2.84 -14.31 -8.28
CA GLU A 129 1.95 -15.37 -8.76
C GLU A 129 1.81 -15.33 -10.27
N SER A 130 1.61 -14.14 -10.84
CA SER A 130 1.56 -13.93 -12.29
C SER A 130 2.86 -14.35 -12.98
N ALA A 131 4.01 -13.97 -12.44
CA ALA A 131 5.32 -14.38 -12.98
C ALA A 131 5.52 -15.90 -12.91
N SER A 132 5.09 -16.53 -11.81
CA SER A 132 5.15 -17.99 -11.65
C SER A 132 4.27 -18.69 -12.69
N GLN A 133 3.07 -18.17 -12.94
CA GLN A 133 2.16 -18.73 -13.94
C GLN A 133 2.71 -18.58 -15.37
N ILE A 134 3.30 -17.43 -15.70
CA ILE A 134 3.96 -17.21 -16.99
C ILE A 134 5.08 -18.24 -17.19
N SER A 135 5.94 -18.41 -16.18
CA SER A 135 7.04 -19.39 -16.24
C SER A 135 6.53 -20.82 -16.43
N ARG A 136 5.48 -21.23 -15.69
CA ARG A 136 4.85 -22.55 -15.87
C ARG A 136 4.30 -22.73 -17.28
N ASN A 137 3.61 -21.72 -17.82
CA ASN A 137 3.05 -21.76 -19.18
C ASN A 137 4.15 -21.85 -20.24
N GLU A 138 5.23 -21.09 -20.10
CA GLU A 138 6.38 -21.13 -21.01
C GLU A 138 7.08 -22.48 -20.99
N ILE A 139 7.31 -23.04 -19.79
CA ILE A 139 7.89 -24.39 -19.64
C ILE A 139 6.97 -25.43 -20.29
N SER A 140 5.66 -25.35 -20.07
CA SER A 140 4.69 -26.26 -20.67
C SER A 140 4.69 -26.18 -22.21
N LEU A 141 4.76 -24.97 -22.76
CA LEU A 141 4.81 -24.74 -24.20
C LEU A 141 6.12 -25.26 -24.81
N MET A 142 7.26 -24.96 -24.19
CA MET A 142 8.56 -25.49 -24.59
C MET A 142 8.57 -27.02 -24.55
N ASN A 143 8.01 -27.61 -23.50
CA ASN A 143 7.89 -29.05 -23.38
C ASN A 143 7.06 -29.62 -24.55
N THR A 144 5.89 -29.06 -24.80
CA THR A 144 5.00 -29.49 -25.88
C THR A 144 5.68 -29.41 -27.25
N LEU A 145 6.39 -28.31 -27.53
CA LEU A 145 7.10 -28.11 -28.79
C LEU A 145 8.25 -29.11 -28.96
N ALA A 146 9.11 -29.24 -27.96
CA ALA A 146 10.24 -30.17 -28.06
C ALA A 146 9.78 -31.64 -28.06
N PHE A 147 8.65 -31.98 -27.42
CA PHE A 147 8.02 -33.29 -27.60
C PHE A 147 7.58 -33.54 -29.05
N GLY A 148 6.93 -32.55 -29.67
CA GLY A 148 6.54 -32.61 -31.07
C GLY A 148 7.74 -32.84 -32.00
N LEU A 149 8.80 -32.04 -31.83
CA LEU A 149 10.03 -32.14 -32.63
C LEU A 149 10.74 -33.49 -32.46
N LEU A 150 10.84 -34.00 -31.23
CA LEU A 150 11.45 -35.31 -30.99
C LEU A 150 10.62 -36.43 -31.62
N LYS A 151 9.29 -36.37 -31.52
CA LYS A 151 8.38 -37.36 -32.13
C LYS A 151 8.48 -37.34 -33.67
N GLU A 152 8.51 -36.15 -34.26
CA GLU A 152 8.72 -35.97 -35.70
C GLU A 152 10.08 -36.54 -36.13
N ALA A 153 11.15 -36.18 -35.41
CA ALA A 153 12.50 -36.67 -35.70
C ALA A 153 12.60 -38.20 -35.63
N MET A 154 11.96 -38.84 -34.64
CA MET A 154 11.93 -40.32 -34.53
C MET A 154 11.21 -40.99 -35.70
N SER A 155 10.17 -40.32 -36.23
CA SER A 155 9.27 -40.86 -37.25
C SER A 155 9.68 -40.52 -38.69
N ASN A 156 10.61 -39.57 -38.89
CA ASN A 156 11.03 -39.11 -40.20
C ASN A 156 12.09 -40.06 -40.82
N PRO A 157 11.77 -40.79 -41.92
CA PRO A 157 12.70 -41.73 -42.54
C PRO A 157 13.85 -41.06 -43.31
N GLU A 158 13.72 -39.79 -43.68
CA GLU A 158 14.77 -39.01 -44.36
C GLU A 158 15.93 -38.67 -43.39
N LEU A 159 15.68 -38.71 -42.07
CA LEU A 159 16.72 -38.56 -41.07
C LEU A 159 17.48 -39.88 -40.89
N GLY A 160 18.82 -39.81 -40.89
CA GLY A 160 19.66 -40.97 -40.66
C GLY A 160 19.39 -41.67 -39.31
N MET A 161 19.55 -43.00 -39.27
CA MET A 161 19.24 -43.84 -38.11
C MET A 161 19.88 -43.36 -36.80
N ARG A 162 21.10 -42.81 -36.85
CA ARG A 162 21.78 -42.24 -35.67
C ARG A 162 21.03 -41.06 -35.05
N ILE A 163 20.46 -40.17 -35.87
CA ILE A 163 19.70 -39.00 -35.40
C ILE A 163 18.40 -39.47 -34.74
N ARG A 164 17.71 -40.43 -35.36
CA ARG A 164 16.46 -41.00 -34.85
C ARG A 164 16.65 -41.71 -33.50
N ILE A 165 17.72 -42.51 -33.36
CA ILE A 165 18.08 -43.13 -32.08
C ILE A 165 18.37 -42.06 -31.03
N LYS A 166 19.11 -41.00 -31.39
CA LYS A 166 19.41 -39.94 -30.44
C LYS A 166 18.18 -39.16 -29.99
N ALA A 167 17.22 -38.93 -30.89
CA ALA A 167 15.93 -38.35 -30.54
C ALA A 167 15.15 -39.25 -29.56
N ALA A 168 15.13 -40.57 -29.79
CA ALA A 168 14.49 -41.53 -28.89
C ALA A 168 15.15 -41.59 -27.50
N GLU A 169 16.48 -41.59 -27.43
CA GLU A 169 17.22 -41.50 -26.15
C GLU A 169 16.87 -40.22 -25.39
N THR A 170 16.85 -39.08 -26.09
CA THR A 170 16.54 -37.78 -25.49
C THR A 170 15.11 -37.74 -24.97
N PHE A 171 14.16 -38.27 -25.74
CA PHE A 171 12.76 -38.42 -25.32
C PHE A 171 12.63 -39.32 -24.08
N GLY A 172 13.33 -40.47 -24.05
CA GLY A 172 13.31 -41.40 -22.92
C GLY A 172 13.95 -40.85 -21.64
N ASN A 173 15.03 -40.07 -21.77
CA ASN A 173 15.63 -39.35 -20.63
C ASN A 173 14.69 -38.29 -20.08
N TRP A 174 14.04 -37.52 -20.96
CA TRP A 174 13.22 -36.38 -20.59
C TRP A 174 11.88 -36.78 -19.95
N THR A 175 11.25 -37.83 -20.45
CA THR A 175 10.01 -38.41 -19.88
C THR A 175 10.25 -39.19 -18.59
N GLY A 176 11.51 -39.39 -18.19
CA GLY A 176 11.85 -40.28 -17.09
C GLY A 176 11.62 -41.77 -17.40
N ILE A 177 11.18 -42.14 -18.61
CA ILE A 177 10.96 -43.54 -19.03
C ILE A 177 12.24 -44.36 -18.90
N LYS A 178 13.41 -43.76 -19.16
CA LYS A 178 14.69 -44.44 -18.93
C LYS A 178 14.90 -44.80 -17.46
N TYR A 179 14.62 -43.88 -16.54
CA TYR A 179 14.72 -44.12 -15.11
C TYR A 179 13.66 -45.12 -14.63
N MET A 180 12.46 -45.09 -15.19
CA MET A 180 11.41 -46.08 -14.88
C MET A 180 11.83 -47.51 -15.27
N TYR A 181 12.50 -47.67 -16.42
CA TYR A 181 13.02 -48.97 -16.83
C TYR A 181 14.17 -49.45 -15.92
N GLU A 182 15.08 -48.55 -15.54
CA GLU A 182 16.17 -48.85 -14.60
C GLU A 182 15.65 -49.19 -13.20
N ILE A 183 14.64 -48.46 -12.71
CA ILE A 183 13.96 -48.72 -11.44
C ILE A 183 13.23 -50.07 -11.47
N ASN A 184 12.44 -50.34 -12.51
CA ASN A 184 11.73 -51.63 -12.65
C ASN A 184 12.72 -52.82 -12.75
N THR A 185 13.82 -52.65 -13.48
CA THR A 185 14.87 -53.67 -13.55
C THR A 185 15.51 -53.90 -12.19
N ALA A 186 15.76 -52.84 -11.42
CA ALA A 186 16.29 -52.94 -10.06
C ALA A 186 15.30 -53.64 -9.11
N ILE A 187 14.00 -53.33 -9.22
CA ILE A 187 12.92 -53.99 -8.47
C ILE A 187 12.90 -55.50 -8.79
N GLU A 188 12.87 -55.88 -10.05
CA GLU A 188 12.88 -57.30 -10.46
C GLU A 188 14.10 -58.06 -9.93
N LEU A 189 15.28 -57.42 -9.92
CA LEU A 189 16.50 -58.02 -9.38
C LEU A 189 16.45 -58.20 -7.86
N LEU A 190 15.81 -57.27 -7.14
CA LEU A 190 15.62 -57.35 -5.70
C LEU A 190 14.60 -58.44 -5.33
N GLU A 191 13.50 -58.55 -6.06
CA GLU A 191 12.49 -59.60 -5.88
C GLU A 191 13.05 -61.00 -6.13
N ARG A 192 13.87 -61.17 -7.17
CA ARG A 192 14.58 -62.45 -7.44
C ARG A 192 15.53 -62.87 -6.32
N ARG A 193 15.98 -61.93 -5.48
CA ARG A 193 16.83 -62.19 -4.31
C ARG A 193 16.02 -62.39 -3.02
N GLY A 194 14.69 -62.43 -3.11
CA GLY A 194 13.79 -62.65 -1.98
C GLY A 194 13.46 -61.39 -1.19
N PHE A 195 13.81 -60.20 -1.68
CA PHE A 195 13.40 -58.94 -1.07
C PHE A 195 12.02 -58.54 -1.60
N LYS A 196 11.08 -58.26 -0.71
CA LYS A 196 9.77 -57.70 -1.08
C LYS A 196 9.89 -56.18 -1.17
N VAL A 197 9.84 -55.63 -2.38
CA VAL A 197 9.80 -54.18 -2.58
C VAL A 197 8.35 -53.73 -2.51
N VAL A 198 8.03 -52.81 -1.61
CA VAL A 198 6.73 -52.13 -1.57
C VAL A 198 6.94 -50.79 -2.27
N VAL A 199 6.39 -50.65 -3.48
CA VAL A 199 6.27 -49.35 -4.13
C VAL A 199 4.97 -48.76 -3.59
N GLU A 200 5.09 -47.77 -2.70
CA GLU A 200 3.93 -46.95 -2.35
C GLU A 200 3.59 -46.09 -3.56
N ASP A 201 2.36 -46.21 -4.05
CA ASP A 201 1.88 -45.44 -5.20
C ASP A 201 2.10 -43.94 -4.95
N VAL A 202 2.83 -43.30 -5.85
CA VAL A 202 3.19 -41.88 -5.79
C VAL A 202 2.00 -40.97 -6.19
N GLU A 203 0.78 -41.50 -6.17
CA GLU A 203 -0.45 -40.73 -6.45
C GLU A 203 -0.72 -39.63 -5.40
N HIS A 204 0.05 -39.55 -4.31
CA HIS A 204 -0.07 -38.49 -3.30
C HIS A 204 0.78 -37.23 -3.55
N LEU A 205 1.68 -37.18 -4.54
CA LEU A 205 2.50 -35.98 -4.77
C LEU A 205 1.84 -34.91 -5.66
N ASP A 206 0.79 -35.24 -6.42
CA ASP A 206 0.10 -34.24 -7.26
C ASP A 206 -0.86 -33.33 -6.46
N ASN A 207 -1.20 -33.70 -5.21
CA ASN A 207 -2.10 -32.90 -4.37
C ASN A 207 -1.41 -31.84 -3.49
N GLU A 208 -0.08 -31.78 -3.45
CA GLU A 208 0.66 -30.73 -2.70
C GLU A 208 1.25 -29.63 -3.62
N MET A 209 0.99 -29.67 -4.94
CA MET A 209 1.55 -28.73 -5.92
C MET A 209 0.53 -27.82 -6.64
N ASN A 210 -0.74 -27.78 -6.19
CA ASN A 210 -1.74 -26.82 -6.66
C ASN A 210 -1.96 -25.67 -5.66
#